data_AF-A0A838V2I2-F1
#
_entry.id   AF-A0A838V2I2-F1
#
_cell.length_a   1.000
_cell.length_b   1.000
_cell.length_c   1.000
_cell.angle_alpha   90.00
_cell.angle_beta   90.00
_cell.angle_gamma   90.00
#
_symmetry.space_group_name_H-M   'P 1'
#
loop_
_entity.id
_entity.type
_entity.pdbx_description
1 polymer ?
#
loop_
_entity_poly.entity_id
_entity_poly.type
_entity_poly.pdbx_seq_one_letter_code
_entity_poly.pdbx_strand_id
1 'polypeptide(L)'
;PRASPALSPDQVRGPLRSHTFAVNEVGIAFLRAARERGEDFGPLAWRHEVAHPLRPGTRGRRARAVISDAVLTYLRLTEEEVLLEQRLLELDRATLPVDALAAELARYADLYRATGKDGEPVWRRRYPVFPGVLCVLAGADRAALGRRRDTALALLRAEPWLTRTPEVSIRVCLLEDLVERGPYAPIFHGLRELGCEVDWLGREAGR
;
A
#
# COMPACT_ATOMS: atom_id res chain seq x y z
N PRO A 1 5.79 -42.12 8.72
CA PRO A 1 5.73 -40.65 8.51
C PRO A 1 7.02 -39.97 8.99
N ARG A 2 7.89 -39.55 8.05
CA ARG A 2 9.09 -38.76 8.40
C ARG A 2 8.65 -37.33 8.73
N ALA A 3 8.93 -36.88 9.94
CA ALA A 3 8.76 -35.48 10.32
C ALA A 3 9.74 -34.63 9.51
N SER A 4 9.23 -33.63 8.79
CA SER A 4 10.07 -32.61 8.18
C SER A 4 10.82 -31.86 9.29
N PRO A 5 12.12 -31.58 9.16
CA PRO A 5 12.85 -30.87 10.20
C PRO A 5 12.31 -29.45 10.32
N ALA A 6 12.10 -29.00 11.56
CA ALA A 6 11.77 -27.62 11.85
C ALA A 6 12.93 -26.73 11.35
N LEU A 7 12.62 -25.81 10.44
CA LEU A 7 13.58 -24.83 9.94
C LEU A 7 13.98 -23.91 11.10
N SER A 8 15.29 -23.69 11.30
CA SER A 8 15.75 -22.70 12.27
C SER A 8 15.42 -21.28 11.77
N PRO A 9 15.20 -20.30 12.66
CA PRO A 9 14.88 -18.91 12.27
C PRO A 9 15.87 -18.29 11.27
N ASP A 10 17.15 -18.69 11.36
CA ASP A 10 18.22 -18.18 10.50
C ASP A 10 18.20 -18.79 9.09
N GLN A 11 17.62 -19.98 8.91
CA GLN A 11 17.49 -20.66 7.61
C GLN A 11 16.31 -20.14 6.76
N VAL A 12 15.55 -19.16 7.27
CA VAL A 12 14.30 -18.66 6.65
C VAL A 12 14.51 -17.42 5.75
N ARG A 13 15.71 -16.83 5.72
CA ARG A 13 15.95 -15.50 5.09
C ARG A 13 16.22 -15.57 3.57
N GLY A 14 15.17 -15.82 2.79
CA GLY A 14 15.15 -15.48 1.36
C GLY A 14 14.55 -14.09 1.12
N PRO A 15 14.94 -13.34 0.07
CA PRO A 15 14.38 -12.02 -0.24
C PRO A 15 12.84 -12.01 -0.37
N LEU A 16 12.26 -13.04 -0.98
CA LEU A 16 10.80 -13.21 -1.10
C LEU A 16 10.13 -13.44 0.27
N ARG A 17 10.74 -14.25 1.14
CA ARG A 17 10.21 -14.49 2.50
C ARG A 17 10.31 -13.24 3.38
N SER A 18 11.37 -12.44 3.21
CA SER A 18 11.50 -11.15 3.88
C SER A 18 10.44 -10.14 3.43
N HIS A 19 10.10 -10.13 2.13
CA HIS A 19 9.02 -9.30 1.61
C HIS A 19 7.65 -9.73 2.15
N THR A 20 7.30 -11.01 2.03
CA THR A 20 6.04 -11.54 2.58
C THR A 20 5.91 -11.29 4.09
N PHE A 21 7.00 -11.42 4.85
CA PHE A 21 7.02 -11.14 6.28
C PHE A 21 6.68 -9.67 6.56
N ALA A 22 7.36 -8.73 5.91
CA ALA A 22 7.12 -7.31 6.12
C ALA A 22 5.70 -6.87 5.69
N VAL A 23 5.13 -7.45 4.64
CA VAL A 23 3.71 -7.21 4.30
C VAL A 23 2.78 -7.71 5.41
N ASN A 24 3.09 -8.83 6.05
CA ASN A 24 2.31 -9.30 7.21
C ASN A 24 2.51 -8.42 8.44
N GLU A 25 3.69 -7.83 8.65
CA GLU A 25 3.89 -6.84 9.72
C GLU A 25 2.98 -5.61 9.54
N VAL A 26 2.82 -5.14 8.30
CA VAL A 26 1.82 -4.10 7.96
C VAL A 26 0.41 -4.56 8.35
N GLY A 27 -0.01 -5.75 7.90
CA GLY A 27 -1.33 -6.29 8.25
C GLY A 27 -1.53 -6.42 9.77
N ILE A 28 -0.53 -6.87 10.52
CA ILE A 28 -0.58 -7.00 11.97
C ILE A 28 -0.69 -5.63 12.66
N ALA A 29 -0.02 -4.60 12.15
CA ALA A 29 -0.16 -3.23 12.69
C ALA A 29 -1.59 -2.71 12.54
N PHE A 30 -2.23 -2.95 11.38
CA PHE A 30 -3.65 -2.62 11.18
C PHE A 30 -4.60 -3.46 12.05
N LEU A 31 -4.33 -4.76 12.20
CA LEU A 31 -5.10 -5.64 13.09
C LEU A 31 -5.06 -5.17 14.55
N ARG A 32 -3.89 -4.75 15.04
CA ARG A 32 -3.74 -4.21 16.41
C ARG A 32 -4.55 -2.94 16.58
N ALA A 33 -4.42 -2.00 15.65
CA ALA A 33 -5.17 -0.75 15.70
C ALA A 33 -6.69 -0.95 15.63
N ALA A 34 -7.16 -1.89 14.80
CA ALA A 34 -8.58 -2.24 14.74
C ALA A 34 -9.10 -2.80 16.06
N ARG A 35 -8.34 -3.71 16.69
CA ARG A 35 -8.68 -4.26 18.00
C ARG A 35 -8.76 -3.20 19.09
N GLU A 36 -7.80 -2.27 19.12
CA GLU A 36 -7.79 -1.16 20.09
C GLU A 36 -8.99 -0.24 19.93
N ARG A 37 -9.52 -0.11 18.71
CA ARG A 37 -10.64 0.76 18.36
C ARG A 37 -11.99 0.05 18.30
N GLY A 38 -12.03 -1.28 18.49
CA GLY A 38 -13.23 -2.08 18.31
C GLY A 38 -13.72 -2.12 16.85
N GLU A 39 -12.84 -1.86 15.88
CA GLU A 39 -13.13 -1.89 14.44
C GLU A 39 -12.83 -3.28 13.84
N ASP A 40 -13.30 -3.56 12.62
CA ASP A 40 -13.08 -4.87 11.98
C ASP A 40 -11.94 -4.84 10.95
N PHE A 41 -10.89 -5.57 11.28
CA PHE A 41 -9.76 -5.89 10.42
C PHE A 41 -9.19 -7.25 10.81
N GLY A 42 -9.80 -8.33 10.32
CA GLY A 42 -9.37 -9.71 10.64
C GLY A 42 -8.22 -10.25 9.76
N PRO A 43 -7.81 -11.51 9.95
CA PRO A 43 -6.76 -12.16 9.15
C PRO A 43 -7.08 -12.26 7.64
N LEU A 44 -8.35 -12.11 7.24
CA LEU A 44 -8.78 -12.10 5.83
C LEU A 44 -8.90 -10.68 5.27
N ALA A 45 -8.61 -9.66 6.08
CA ALA A 45 -8.72 -8.25 5.72
C ALA A 45 -7.58 -7.78 4.81
N TRP A 46 -6.49 -8.54 4.67
CA TRP A 46 -5.46 -8.28 3.67
C TRP A 46 -5.19 -9.49 2.78
N ARG A 47 -5.04 -9.22 1.48
CA ARG A 47 -4.78 -10.25 0.46
C ARG A 47 -3.51 -9.90 -0.29
N HIS A 48 -2.55 -10.82 -0.32
CA HIS A 48 -1.27 -10.65 -1.00
C HIS A 48 -1.40 -10.69 -2.53
N GLU A 49 -0.45 -10.02 -3.20
CA GLU A 49 -0.14 -10.13 -4.63
C GLU A 49 -1.38 -10.03 -5.53
N VAL A 50 -2.04 -8.88 -5.50
CA VAL A 50 -3.28 -8.67 -6.22
C VAL A 50 -3.02 -8.01 -7.56
N ALA A 51 -3.27 -8.75 -8.64
CA ALA A 51 -3.20 -8.22 -9.99
C ALA A 51 -4.46 -7.42 -10.38
N HIS A 52 -4.22 -6.25 -10.99
CA HIS A 52 -5.18 -5.31 -11.54
C HIS A 52 -4.92 -5.13 -13.04
N PRO A 53 -5.64 -5.85 -13.90
CA PRO A 53 -5.47 -5.74 -15.34
C PRO A 53 -5.82 -4.34 -15.85
N LEU A 54 -4.92 -3.71 -16.60
CA LEU A 54 -5.18 -2.41 -17.24
C LEU A 54 -6.07 -2.53 -18.48
N ARG A 55 -6.25 -3.75 -19.00
CA ARG A 55 -7.15 -4.06 -20.12
C ARG A 55 -7.85 -5.40 -19.89
N PRO A 56 -9.17 -5.40 -19.61
CA PRO A 56 -9.92 -6.64 -19.35
C PRO A 56 -9.87 -7.59 -20.54
N GLY A 57 -9.68 -8.88 -20.29
CA GLY A 57 -9.72 -9.93 -21.33
C GLY A 57 -8.43 -10.10 -22.16
N THR A 58 -7.41 -9.27 -21.93
CA THR A 58 -6.09 -9.48 -22.54
C THR A 58 -5.33 -10.53 -21.74
N ARG A 59 -4.83 -11.60 -22.38
CA ARG A 59 -4.01 -12.66 -21.76
C ARG A 59 -2.60 -12.70 -22.35
N GLY A 60 -1.67 -13.34 -21.64
CA GLY A 60 -0.27 -13.52 -22.07
C GLY A 60 0.59 -12.25 -21.98
N ARG A 61 1.73 -12.22 -22.68
CA ARG A 61 2.73 -11.11 -22.63
C ARG A 61 2.18 -9.71 -22.89
N ARG A 62 1.00 -9.58 -23.52
CA ARG A 62 0.35 -8.30 -23.81
C ARG A 62 -0.53 -7.78 -22.67
N ALA A 63 -0.83 -8.61 -21.67
CA ALA A 63 -1.63 -8.23 -20.51
C ALA A 63 -0.80 -7.35 -19.57
N ARG A 64 -0.95 -6.03 -19.69
CA ARG A 64 -0.40 -5.09 -18.69
C ARG A 64 -1.30 -5.12 -17.46
N ALA A 65 -0.71 -5.30 -16.29
CA ALA A 65 -1.40 -5.25 -15.01
C ALA A 65 -0.54 -4.51 -13.98
N VAL A 66 -1.16 -3.75 -13.09
CA VAL A 66 -0.55 -3.30 -11.84
C VAL A 66 -0.76 -4.41 -10.82
N ILE A 67 0.29 -4.84 -10.13
CA ILE A 67 0.19 -5.88 -9.10
C ILE A 67 0.56 -5.20 -7.80
N SER A 68 -0.39 -5.09 -6.88
CA SER A 68 -0.11 -4.56 -5.55
C SER A 68 0.42 -5.67 -4.66
N ASP A 69 1.39 -5.38 -3.82
CA ASP A 69 1.89 -6.33 -2.82
C ASP A 69 0.80 -6.86 -1.89
N ALA A 70 -0.16 -6.00 -1.52
CA ALA A 70 -1.42 -6.46 -0.94
C ALA A 70 -2.58 -5.50 -1.21
N VAL A 71 -3.79 -5.96 -0.92
CA VAL A 71 -4.98 -5.11 -0.80
C VAL A 71 -5.54 -5.26 0.60
N LEU A 72 -5.73 -4.13 1.28
CA LEU A 72 -6.34 -4.04 2.60
C LEU A 72 -7.83 -3.70 2.45
N THR A 73 -8.66 -4.31 3.27
CA THR A 73 -10.10 -4.05 3.42
C THR A 73 -10.39 -3.88 4.91
N TYR A 74 -10.67 -2.66 5.32
CA TYR A 74 -10.86 -2.29 6.73
C TYR A 74 -12.28 -1.76 6.91
N LEU A 75 -12.99 -2.24 7.93
CA LEU A 75 -14.30 -1.72 8.30
C LEU A 75 -14.17 -0.85 9.54
N ARG A 76 -14.27 0.46 9.35
CA ARG A 76 -14.37 1.41 10.46
C ARG A 76 -15.79 1.44 10.97
N LEU A 77 -15.94 1.48 12.28
CA LEU A 77 -17.24 1.61 12.93
C LEU A 77 -17.33 3.03 13.49
N THR A 78 -18.34 3.78 13.08
CA THR A 78 -18.76 5.01 13.75
C THR A 78 -20.03 4.75 14.55
N GLU A 79 -20.51 5.72 15.32
CA GLU A 79 -21.77 5.59 16.06
C GLU A 79 -22.98 5.38 15.12
N GLU A 80 -22.88 5.86 13.88
CA GLU A 80 -24.00 5.93 12.93
C GLU A 80 -23.83 4.98 11.74
N GLU A 81 -22.59 4.66 11.34
CA GLU A 81 -22.31 4.00 10.07
C GLU A 81 -21.12 3.03 10.13
N VAL A 82 -21.13 2.06 9.21
CA VAL A 82 -19.97 1.23 8.90
C VAL A 82 -19.33 1.75 7.62
N LEU A 83 -18.07 2.19 7.72
CA LEU A 83 -17.31 2.72 6.60
C LEU A 83 -16.31 1.69 6.08
N LEU A 84 -16.45 1.35 4.79
CA LEU A 84 -15.53 0.46 4.08
C LEU A 84 -14.33 1.25 3.54
N GLU A 85 -13.15 0.96 4.07
CA GLU A 85 -11.89 1.55 3.64
C GLU A 85 -11.03 0.50 2.94
N GLN A 86 -10.68 0.74 1.67
CA GLN A 86 -9.79 -0.13 0.92
C GLN A 86 -8.49 0.59 0.59
N ARG A 87 -7.37 -0.13 0.67
CA ARG A 87 -6.05 0.39 0.30
C ARG A 87 -5.26 -0.60 -0.56
N LEU A 88 -4.53 -0.07 -1.53
CA LEU A 88 -3.52 -0.82 -2.29
C LEU A 88 -2.20 -0.63 -1.52
N LEU A 89 -1.56 -1.71 -1.12
CA LEU A 89 -0.32 -1.68 -0.37
C LEU A 89 0.84 -2.04 -1.30
N GLU A 90 1.89 -1.22 -1.26
CA GLU A 90 3.21 -1.51 -1.83
C GLU A 90 4.26 -1.49 -0.72
N LEU A 91 5.19 -2.44 -0.76
CA LEU A 91 6.30 -2.55 0.17
C LEU A 91 7.63 -2.39 -0.58
N ASP A 92 8.38 -1.34 -0.26
CA ASP A 92 9.71 -1.12 -0.79
C ASP A 92 10.78 -1.46 0.25
N ARG A 93 11.66 -2.41 -0.07
CA ARG A 93 12.74 -2.86 0.83
C ARG A 93 14.07 -2.15 0.57
N ALA A 94 14.06 -1.01 -0.11
CA ALA A 94 15.24 -0.28 -0.54
C ALA A 94 16.25 -1.12 -1.36
N THR A 95 15.80 -2.17 -2.05
CA THR A 95 16.66 -3.04 -2.87
C THR A 95 16.80 -2.58 -4.32
N LEU A 96 15.94 -1.65 -4.76
CA LEU A 96 15.93 -1.09 -6.11
C LEU A 96 16.17 0.42 -6.07
N PRO A 97 16.60 1.03 -7.20
CA PRO A 97 16.64 2.48 -7.35
C PRO A 97 15.31 3.17 -6.98
N VAL A 98 15.38 4.38 -6.44
CA VAL A 98 14.19 5.12 -5.94
C VAL A 98 13.28 5.62 -7.07
N ASP A 99 13.85 5.88 -8.24
CA ASP A 99 13.11 6.19 -9.46
C ASP A 99 12.28 5.01 -9.96
N ALA A 100 12.75 3.77 -9.78
CA ALA A 100 11.96 2.58 -10.05
C ALA A 100 10.73 2.49 -9.12
N LEU A 101 10.88 2.80 -7.83
CA LEU A 101 9.77 2.89 -6.88
C LEU A 101 8.76 3.98 -7.30
N ALA A 102 9.24 5.18 -7.63
CA ALA A 102 8.36 6.26 -8.07
C ALA A 102 7.62 5.89 -9.37
N ALA A 103 8.32 5.28 -10.33
CA ALA A 103 7.70 4.80 -11.57
C ALA A 103 6.66 3.72 -11.31
N GLU A 104 6.89 2.81 -10.35
CA GLU A 104 5.91 1.80 -9.95
C GLU A 104 4.64 2.42 -9.35
N LEU A 105 4.81 3.32 -8.37
CA LEU A 105 3.71 4.04 -7.74
C LEU A 105 2.91 4.89 -8.74
N ALA A 106 3.58 5.51 -9.72
CA ALA A 106 2.92 6.28 -10.78
C ALA A 106 1.97 5.43 -11.64
N ARG A 107 2.19 4.11 -11.74
CA ARG A 107 1.30 3.22 -12.53
C ARG A 107 -0.10 3.10 -11.96
N TYR A 108 -0.34 3.52 -10.72
CA TYR A 108 -1.70 3.60 -10.19
C TYR A 108 -2.55 4.68 -10.89
N ALA A 109 -1.92 5.73 -11.45
CA ALA A 109 -2.62 6.65 -12.35
C ALA A 109 -3.07 5.97 -13.65
N ASP A 110 -2.25 5.07 -14.20
CA ASP A 110 -2.64 4.25 -15.35
C ASP A 110 -3.81 3.32 -15.00
N LEU A 111 -3.80 2.71 -13.81
CA LEU A 111 -4.90 1.87 -13.34
C LEU A 111 -6.19 2.66 -13.15
N TYR A 112 -6.13 3.84 -12.54
CA TYR A 112 -7.31 4.70 -12.34
C TYR A 112 -7.98 5.06 -13.67
N ARG A 113 -7.15 5.38 -14.68
CA ARG A 113 -7.60 5.83 -16.00
C ARG A 113 -7.92 4.70 -16.98
N ALA A 114 -7.54 3.47 -16.65
CA ALA A 114 -7.79 2.32 -17.51
C ALA A 114 -9.30 2.06 -17.61
N THR A 115 -9.80 2.00 -18.84
CA THR A 115 -11.22 1.73 -19.15
C THR A 115 -11.43 0.39 -19.83
N GLY A 116 -12.59 -0.22 -19.57
CA GLY A 116 -13.06 -1.41 -20.25
C GLY A 116 -13.63 -1.10 -21.63
N LYS A 117 -14.13 -2.13 -22.32
CA LYS A 117 -14.79 -1.99 -23.64
C LYS A 117 -16.09 -1.16 -23.56
N ASP A 118 -16.70 -1.17 -22.39
CA ASP A 118 -17.88 -0.41 -21.98
C ASP A 118 -17.56 1.07 -21.69
N GLY A 119 -16.28 1.48 -21.73
CA GLY A 119 -15.85 2.84 -21.39
C GLY A 119 -15.74 3.08 -19.88
N GLU A 120 -16.20 2.14 -19.04
CA GLU A 120 -16.15 2.25 -17.59
C GLU A 120 -14.74 1.96 -17.03
N PRO A 121 -14.30 2.64 -15.96
CA PRO A 121 -13.04 2.33 -15.32
C PRO A 121 -12.95 0.88 -14.84
N VAL A 122 -11.86 0.20 -15.20
CA VAL A 122 -11.70 -1.25 -14.95
C VAL A 122 -11.71 -1.61 -13.47
N TRP A 123 -11.26 -0.69 -12.62
CA TRP A 123 -11.19 -0.87 -11.17
C TRP A 123 -12.57 -0.88 -10.50
N ARG A 124 -13.59 -0.25 -11.11
CA ARG A 124 -14.97 -0.22 -10.56
C ARG A 124 -15.62 -1.59 -10.43
N ARG A 125 -15.11 -2.57 -11.19
CA ARG A 125 -15.55 -3.98 -11.07
C ARG A 125 -15.18 -4.60 -9.72
N ARG A 126 -14.22 -4.02 -8.99
CA ARG A 126 -13.69 -4.56 -7.74
C ARG A 126 -13.85 -3.61 -6.55
N TYR A 127 -13.88 -2.31 -6.81
CA TYR A 127 -13.86 -1.28 -5.77
C TYR A 127 -14.98 -0.26 -5.99
N PRO A 128 -15.76 0.09 -4.96
CA PRO A 128 -16.80 1.11 -5.06
C PRO A 128 -16.19 2.51 -5.25
N VAL A 129 -15.04 2.76 -4.63
CA VAL A 129 -14.21 3.97 -4.77
C VAL A 129 -12.79 3.53 -5.06
N PHE A 130 -12.02 4.30 -5.83
CA PHE A 130 -10.63 3.94 -6.10
C PHE A 130 -9.83 3.87 -4.79
N PRO A 131 -9.21 2.72 -4.45
CA PRO A 131 -8.53 2.60 -3.18
C PRO A 131 -7.23 3.42 -3.16
N GLY A 132 -6.99 4.16 -2.08
CA GLY A 132 -5.72 4.89 -1.90
C GLY A 132 -4.52 3.95 -1.82
N VAL A 133 -3.35 4.42 -2.24
CA VAL A 133 -2.11 3.66 -2.22
C VAL A 133 -1.32 3.98 -0.95
N LEU A 134 -0.96 2.96 -0.20
CA LEU A 134 -0.01 3.02 0.90
C LEU A 134 1.31 2.41 0.43
N CYS A 135 2.40 3.15 0.54
CA CYS A 135 3.75 2.67 0.31
C CYS A 135 4.49 2.61 1.64
N VAL A 136 4.98 1.42 2.01
CA VAL A 136 5.70 1.20 3.26
C VAL A 136 7.15 0.91 2.95
N LEU A 137 8.05 1.72 3.51
CA LEU A 137 9.50 1.60 3.29
C LEU A 137 10.15 0.78 4.40
N ALA A 138 11.02 -0.15 4.04
CA ALA A 138 11.72 -1.04 4.97
C ALA A 138 13.14 -1.38 4.46
N GLY A 139 13.89 -2.15 5.24
CA GLY A 139 15.13 -2.80 4.78
C GLY A 139 16.39 -1.92 4.77
N ALA A 140 16.31 -0.67 5.23
CA ALA A 140 17.47 0.21 5.43
C ALA A 140 17.34 1.02 6.73
N ASP A 141 18.38 1.76 7.11
CA ASP A 141 18.34 2.64 8.28
C ASP A 141 17.34 3.79 8.08
N ARG A 142 16.80 4.29 9.20
CA ARG A 142 15.77 5.34 9.23
C ARG A 142 16.13 6.57 8.40
N ALA A 143 17.38 7.04 8.48
CA ALA A 143 17.81 8.23 7.77
C ALA A 143 17.84 8.00 6.25
N ALA A 144 18.28 6.82 5.79
CA ALA A 144 18.21 6.41 4.40
C ALA A 144 16.77 6.28 3.89
N LEU A 145 15.88 5.66 4.67
CA LEU A 145 14.47 5.54 4.32
C LEU A 145 13.76 6.90 4.25
N GLY A 146 14.08 7.82 5.17
CA GLY A 146 13.58 9.20 5.12
C GLY A 146 13.99 9.92 3.83
N ARG A 147 15.28 9.87 3.45
CA ARG A 147 15.74 10.44 2.17
C ARG A 147 15.07 9.76 0.98
N ARG A 148 14.87 8.44 1.04
CA ARG A 148 14.20 7.68 -0.02
C ARG A 148 12.74 8.08 -0.19
N ARG A 149 11.99 8.22 0.91
CA ARG A 149 10.61 8.76 0.93
C ARG A 149 10.56 10.13 0.27
N ASP A 150 11.40 11.05 0.71
CA ASP A 150 11.37 12.44 0.25
C ASP A 150 11.71 12.52 -1.25
N THR A 151 12.70 11.72 -1.69
CA THR A 151 13.06 11.61 -3.11
C THR A 151 11.93 11.02 -3.94
N ALA A 152 11.31 9.91 -3.49
CA ALA A 152 10.19 9.30 -4.20
C ALA A 152 9.01 10.26 -4.33
N LEU A 153 8.65 10.97 -3.25
CA LEU A 153 7.59 11.97 -3.28
C LEU A 153 7.93 13.14 -4.22
N ALA A 154 9.18 13.60 -4.27
CA ALA A 154 9.60 14.63 -5.21
C ALA A 154 9.45 14.17 -6.68
N LEU A 155 9.86 12.95 -7.01
CA LEU A 155 9.70 12.37 -8.34
C LEU A 155 8.22 12.21 -8.72
N LEU A 156 7.40 11.71 -7.80
CA LEU A 156 5.96 11.55 -8.01
C LEU A 156 5.25 12.90 -8.24
N ARG A 157 5.70 13.99 -7.62
CA ARG A 157 5.17 15.35 -7.88
C ARG A 157 5.53 15.85 -9.28
N ALA A 158 6.66 15.41 -9.83
CA ALA A 158 7.05 15.75 -11.19
C ALA A 158 6.31 14.90 -12.25
N GLU A 159 5.60 13.83 -11.84
CA GLU A 159 4.93 12.92 -12.77
C GLU A 159 3.60 13.51 -13.31
N PRO A 160 3.50 13.82 -14.62
CA PRO A 160 2.35 14.55 -15.16
C PRO A 160 1.04 13.77 -15.12
N TRP A 161 1.09 12.44 -15.17
CA TRP A 161 -0.13 11.64 -15.12
C TRP A 161 -0.72 11.58 -13.73
N LEU A 162 0.14 11.47 -12.71
CA LEU A 162 -0.32 11.42 -11.33
C LEU A 162 -0.85 12.78 -10.85
N THR A 163 -0.17 13.88 -11.21
CA THR A 163 -0.63 15.24 -10.89
C THR A 163 -1.97 15.60 -11.53
N ARG A 164 -2.28 15.02 -12.69
CA ARG A 164 -3.59 15.15 -13.38
C ARG A 164 -4.65 14.16 -12.90
N THR A 165 -4.35 13.30 -11.93
CA THR A 165 -5.30 12.33 -11.39
C THR A 165 -5.35 12.46 -9.86
N PRO A 166 -5.96 13.54 -9.35
CA PRO A 166 -5.95 13.86 -7.93
C PRO A 166 -6.58 12.81 -7.02
N GLU A 167 -7.44 11.96 -7.58
CA GLU A 167 -8.14 10.86 -6.92
C GLU A 167 -7.20 9.71 -6.51
N VAL A 168 -6.06 9.58 -7.17
CA VAL A 168 -5.03 8.62 -6.78
C VAL A 168 -4.20 9.22 -5.65
N SER A 169 -4.63 8.95 -4.42
CA SER A 169 -3.85 9.27 -3.23
C SER A 169 -2.72 8.26 -3.05
N ILE A 170 -1.49 8.76 -2.82
CA ILE A 170 -0.33 7.94 -2.48
C ILE A 170 0.27 8.50 -1.19
N ARG A 171 0.40 7.64 -0.19
CA ARG A 171 0.95 7.96 1.11
C ARG A 171 2.09 7.02 1.45
N VAL A 172 3.19 7.57 1.95
CA VAL A 172 4.42 6.84 2.22
C VAL A 172 4.76 6.93 3.70
N CYS A 173 5.07 5.81 4.34
CA CYS A 173 5.58 5.75 5.71
C CYS A 173 6.73 4.74 5.84
N LEU A 174 7.36 4.69 7.00
CA LEU A 174 8.37 3.69 7.35
C LEU A 174 7.68 2.53 8.08
N LEU A 175 8.13 1.29 7.81
CA LEU A 175 7.59 0.10 8.48
C LEU A 175 7.76 0.17 10.00
N GLU A 176 8.92 0.64 10.46
CA GLU A 176 9.24 0.82 11.89
C GLU A 176 8.20 1.74 12.56
N ASP A 177 7.94 2.92 11.99
CA ASP A 177 6.94 3.85 12.52
C ASP A 177 5.53 3.24 12.54
N LEU A 178 5.17 2.49 11.51
CA LEU A 178 3.87 1.84 11.42
C LEU A 178 3.69 0.74 12.47
N VAL A 179 4.73 -0.06 12.72
CA VAL A 179 4.70 -1.13 13.72
C VAL A 179 4.69 -0.57 15.14
N GLU A 180 5.43 0.51 15.40
CA GLU A 180 5.56 1.11 16.74
C GLU A 180 4.39 2.02 17.11
N ARG A 181 3.92 2.83 16.16
CA ARG A 181 2.93 3.90 16.42
C ARG A 181 1.55 3.59 15.86
N GLY A 182 1.45 2.61 14.97
CA GLY A 182 0.19 2.19 14.34
C GLY A 182 -0.26 3.11 13.18
N PRO A 183 -1.22 2.65 12.37
CA PRO A 183 -1.68 3.36 11.17
C PRO A 183 -2.41 4.68 11.44
N TYR A 184 -2.93 4.87 12.65
CA TYR A 184 -3.64 6.09 13.06
C TYR A 184 -2.71 7.19 13.60
N ALA A 185 -1.41 6.91 13.73
CA ALA A 185 -0.45 7.94 14.06
C ALA A 185 -0.17 8.85 12.84
N PRO A 186 0.19 10.13 13.06
CA PRO A 186 0.70 10.99 12.00
C PRO A 186 2.11 10.50 11.61
N ILE A 187 2.19 9.56 10.66
CA ILE A 187 3.44 8.96 10.18
C ILE A 187 3.50 8.84 8.65
N PHE A 188 2.39 9.16 7.97
CA PHE A 188 2.30 9.10 6.53
C PHE A 188 2.56 10.47 5.92
N HIS A 189 3.29 10.46 4.82
CA HIS A 189 3.57 11.65 4.01
C HIS A 189 3.01 11.44 2.61
N GLY A 190 2.25 12.41 2.13
CA GLY A 190 1.61 12.32 0.82
C GLY A 190 2.07 13.40 -0.15
N LEU A 191 1.51 13.32 -1.37
CA LEU A 191 1.75 14.32 -2.41
C LEU A 191 1.06 15.64 -2.10
N ARG A 192 -0.08 15.59 -1.41
CA ARG A 192 -0.95 16.75 -1.13
C ARG A 192 -0.69 17.34 0.24
N GLU A 193 -0.26 16.52 1.18
CA GLU A 193 0.01 16.85 2.58
C GLU A 193 1.46 17.33 2.76
N LEU A 194 1.82 18.42 2.08
CA LEU A 194 3.19 18.95 2.08
C LEU A 194 3.60 19.44 3.48
N GLY A 195 4.58 18.76 4.07
CA GLY A 195 5.09 19.11 5.40
C GLY A 195 4.15 18.73 6.55
N CYS A 196 3.00 18.10 6.27
CA CYS A 196 2.08 17.58 7.27
C CYS A 196 2.19 16.05 7.34
N GLU A 197 2.39 15.54 8.54
CA GLU A 197 2.24 14.12 8.83
C GLU A 197 0.76 13.81 9.07
N VAL A 198 0.25 12.79 8.38
CA VAL A 198 -1.14 12.36 8.47
C VAL A 198 -1.23 10.88 8.83
N ASP A 199 -2.42 10.44 9.23
CA ASP A 199 -2.73 9.03 9.34
C ASP A 199 -2.96 8.37 7.97
N TRP A 200 -3.22 7.07 7.97
CA TRP A 200 -3.51 6.30 6.76
C TRP A 200 -4.79 6.73 6.00
N LEU A 201 -5.67 7.49 6.66
CA LEU A 201 -6.89 8.08 6.07
C LEU A 201 -6.62 9.48 5.49
N GLY A 202 -5.46 10.08 5.79
CA GLY A 202 -5.12 11.44 5.40
C GLY A 202 -5.54 12.51 6.40
N ARG A 203 -5.80 12.14 7.65
CA ARG A 203 -6.20 13.06 8.72
C ARG A 203 -4.96 13.54 9.48
N GLU A 204 -4.91 14.83 9.74
CA GLU A 204 -3.87 15.44 10.59
C GLU A 204 -4.09 15.04 12.06
N ALA A 205 -3.02 15.02 12.85
CA ALA A 205 -3.15 14.83 14.30
C ALA A 205 -3.99 15.95 14.92
N GLY A 206 -5.09 15.58 15.60
CA GLY A 206 -5.92 16.51 16.38
C GLY A 206 -7.15 17.08 15.66
N ARG A 207 -7.63 16.46 14.58
CA ARG A 207 -8.94 16.78 13.96
C ARG A 207 -9.81 15.54 13.76
#